data_AF-A0A6A3HX32-F1
#
_entry.id   AF-A0A6A3HX32-F1
#
_cell.length_a   1.000
_cell.length_b   1.000
_cell.length_c   1.000
_cell.angle_alpha   90.00
_cell.angle_beta   90.00
_cell.angle_gamma   90.00
#
_symmetry.space_group_name_H-M   'P 1'
#
loop_
_entity.id
_entity.type
_entity.pdbx_description
1 polymer ?
#
loop_
_entity_poly.entity_id
_entity_poly.type
_entity_poly.pdbx_seq_one_letter_code
_entity_poly.pdbx_strand_id
1 'polypeptide(L)'
;MPNNRFTRNPFPEVTVSDIERLELIHLVENYVEDYVNKYEEFVLVNRRKVDERRWEHVKSKDKLRVYSERTRKELSRRGMQPETSLSATQRVQAKAVTKELPVVMSVGSFVGELDDLMFGVVNPTLNDMRIKAS
;
A
#
# COMPACT_ATOMS: atom_id res chain seq x y z
N MET A 1 -18.08 -33.15 -15.27
CA MET A 1 -16.80 -32.57 -15.71
C MET A 1 -16.86 -31.05 -15.47
N PRO A 2 -16.15 -30.46 -14.49
CA PRO A 2 -16.19 -29.02 -14.31
C PRO A 2 -15.32 -28.32 -15.37
N ASN A 3 -15.90 -27.30 -15.99
CA ASN A 3 -15.35 -26.51 -17.09
C ASN A 3 -14.09 -25.71 -16.68
N ASN A 4 -12.94 -26.06 -17.26
CA ASN A 4 -11.64 -25.38 -17.12
C ASN A 4 -11.54 -24.07 -17.95
N ARG A 5 -12.67 -23.37 -18.13
CA ARG A 5 -12.86 -22.36 -19.18
C ARG A 5 -12.30 -20.96 -18.86
N PHE A 6 -11.77 -20.72 -17.66
CA PHE A 6 -11.37 -19.37 -17.22
C PHE A 6 -10.01 -19.25 -16.51
N THR A 7 -9.15 -20.28 -16.54
CA THR A 7 -7.92 -20.33 -15.72
C THR A 7 -6.64 -20.54 -16.53
N ARG A 8 -6.64 -20.28 -17.84
CA ARG A 8 -5.40 -20.28 -18.61
C ARG A 8 -4.76 -18.89 -18.48
N ASN A 9 -3.80 -18.77 -17.56
CA ASN A 9 -2.94 -17.59 -17.47
C ASN A 9 -2.36 -17.33 -18.87
N PRO A 10 -2.68 -16.19 -19.53
CA PRO A 10 -2.18 -15.90 -20.87
C PRO A 10 -0.69 -15.54 -20.87
N PHE A 11 -0.09 -15.35 -19.70
CA PHE A 11 1.31 -15.06 -19.53
C PHE A 11 2.13 -16.33 -19.27
N PRO A 12 3.38 -16.38 -19.74
CA PRO A 12 4.32 -17.42 -19.36
C PRO A 12 4.47 -17.54 -17.85
N GLU A 13 4.90 -18.71 -17.39
CA GLU A 13 5.24 -18.90 -15.99
C GLU A 13 6.38 -17.96 -15.60
N VAL A 14 6.19 -17.22 -14.50
CA VAL A 14 7.19 -16.27 -14.01
C VAL A 14 8.29 -17.06 -13.33
N THR A 15 9.45 -17.10 -13.95
CA THR A 15 10.67 -17.67 -13.37
C THR A 15 11.57 -16.55 -12.87
N VAL A 16 11.98 -16.62 -11.61
CA VAL A 16 12.97 -15.72 -11.00
C VAL A 16 14.19 -16.53 -10.60
N SER A 17 15.37 -15.97 -10.86
CA SER A 17 16.65 -16.53 -10.39
C SER A 17 16.79 -16.41 -8.87
N ASP A 18 17.73 -17.16 -8.28
CA ASP A 18 17.99 -17.08 -6.84
C ASP A 18 18.43 -15.67 -6.39
N ILE A 19 19.16 -14.95 -7.25
CA ILE A 19 19.61 -13.58 -6.99
C ILE A 19 18.41 -12.63 -6.99
N GLU A 20 17.58 -12.66 -8.05
CA GLU A 20 16.38 -11.82 -8.12
C GLU A 20 15.42 -12.11 -6.95
N ARG A 21 15.32 -13.38 -6.53
CA ARG A 21 14.52 -13.77 -5.36
C ARG A 21 15.05 -13.11 -4.08
N LEU A 22 16.36 -13.12 -3.85
CA LEU A 22 16.98 -12.46 -2.70
C LEU A 22 16.76 -10.95 -2.74
N GLU A 23 16.92 -10.33 -3.91
CA GLU A 23 16.65 -8.89 -4.09
C GLU A 23 15.20 -8.53 -3.78
N LEU A 24 14.24 -9.34 -4.23
CA LEU A 24 12.82 -9.15 -3.92
C LEU A 24 12.52 -9.31 -2.43
N ILE A 25 13.15 -10.28 -1.75
CA ILE A 25 13.00 -10.48 -0.30
C ILE A 25 13.53 -9.27 0.46
N HIS A 26 14.75 -8.82 0.17
CA HIS A 26 15.33 -7.63 0.80
C HIS A 26 14.48 -6.38 0.54
N LEU A 27 13.92 -6.25 -0.68
CA LEU A 27 13.04 -5.14 -1.01
C LEU A 27 11.79 -5.16 -0.11
N VAL A 28 11.17 -6.33 0.09
CA VAL A 28 10.01 -6.49 0.98
C VAL A 28 10.37 -6.16 2.43
N GLU A 29 11.50 -6.65 2.93
CA GLU A 29 11.97 -6.37 4.31
C GLU A 29 12.12 -4.86 4.54
N ASN A 30 12.77 -4.16 3.62
CA ASN A 30 12.93 -2.71 3.68
C ASN A 30 11.59 -1.97 3.70
N TYR A 31 10.62 -2.41 2.89
CA TYR A 31 9.29 -1.79 2.89
C TYR A 31 8.55 -2.04 4.19
N VAL A 32 8.56 -3.27 4.70
CA VAL A 32 7.89 -3.62 5.96
C VAL A 32 8.46 -2.77 7.10
N GLU A 33 9.78 -2.68 7.21
CA GLU A 33 10.44 -1.86 8.22
C GLU A 33 10.04 -0.37 8.11
N ASP A 34 10.08 0.20 6.90
CA ASP A 34 9.69 1.60 6.67
C ASP A 34 8.21 1.87 7.01
N TYR A 35 7.29 0.94 6.71
CA TYR A 35 5.88 1.10 7.06
C TYR A 35 5.61 0.91 8.57
N VAL A 36 6.32 0.01 9.25
CA VAL A 36 6.25 -0.13 10.70
C VAL A 36 6.71 1.15 11.38
N ASN A 37 7.86 1.70 10.98
CA ASN A 37 8.38 2.95 11.52
C ASN A 37 7.40 4.12 11.34
N LYS A 38 6.78 4.25 10.16
CA LYS A 38 5.74 5.27 9.92
C LYS A 38 4.51 5.08 10.79
N TYR A 39 4.08 3.83 10.99
CA TYR A 39 2.95 3.52 11.86
C TYR A 39 3.26 3.88 13.32
N GLU A 40 4.45 3.53 13.80
CA GLU A 40 4.91 3.88 15.15
C GLU A 40 4.98 5.38 15.35
N GLU A 41 5.57 6.13 14.41
CA GLU A 41 5.58 7.59 14.43
C GLU A 41 4.15 8.15 14.47
N PHE A 42 3.26 7.64 13.63
CA PHE A 42 1.87 8.06 13.61
C PHE A 42 1.16 7.83 14.95
N VAL A 43 1.41 6.69 15.59
CA VAL A 43 0.78 6.32 16.86
C VAL A 43 1.39 7.06 18.05
N LEU A 44 2.71 7.07 18.15
CA LEU A 44 3.46 7.52 19.34
C LEU A 44 3.72 9.02 19.29
N VAL A 45 4.14 9.56 18.14
CA VAL A 45 4.51 10.97 17.99
C VAL A 45 3.28 11.80 17.60
N ASN A 46 2.60 11.41 16.53
CA ASN A 46 1.48 12.17 15.98
C ASN A 46 0.16 11.93 16.72
N ARG A 47 0.15 11.01 17.71
CA ARG A 47 -1.02 10.66 18.53
C ARG A 47 -2.25 10.34 17.68
N ARG A 48 -2.05 9.61 16.58
CA ARG A 48 -3.07 9.23 15.59
C ARG A 48 -3.78 10.42 14.92
N LYS A 49 -3.15 11.59 14.90
CA LYS A 49 -3.65 12.77 14.16
C LYS A 49 -3.01 12.80 12.78
N VAL A 50 -3.87 12.96 11.77
CA VAL A 50 -3.45 13.10 10.38
C VAL A 50 -2.93 14.52 10.15
N ASP A 51 -1.76 14.64 9.54
CA ASP A 51 -1.23 15.94 9.12
C ASP A 51 -1.95 16.42 7.85
N GLU A 52 -2.90 17.33 8.01
CA GLU A 52 -3.72 17.89 6.92
C GLU A 52 -2.93 18.80 5.95
N ARG A 53 -1.70 19.20 6.32
CA ARG A 53 -0.81 19.88 5.39
C ARG A 53 -0.25 18.92 4.34
N ARG A 54 -0.07 17.64 4.69
CA ARG A 54 0.39 16.58 3.80
C ARG A 54 -0.75 15.80 3.16
N TRP A 55 -1.77 15.48 3.95
CA TRP A 55 -2.87 14.61 3.58
C TRP A 55 -4.13 15.42 3.28
N GLU A 56 -4.71 15.17 2.11
CA GLU A 56 -6.00 15.70 1.73
C GLU A 56 -7.08 14.65 1.95
N HIS A 57 -8.18 15.03 2.62
CA HIS A 57 -9.31 14.13 2.83
C HIS A 57 -10.01 13.85 1.50
N VAL A 58 -10.25 12.57 1.22
CA VAL A 58 -10.92 12.11 -0.02
C VAL A 58 -12.33 11.67 0.28
N LYS A 59 -12.51 10.82 1.30
CA LYS A 59 -13.80 10.23 1.63
C LYS A 59 -13.85 9.76 3.07
N SER A 60 -15.04 9.82 3.66
CA SER A 60 -15.36 9.15 4.92
C SER A 60 -16.45 8.12 4.66
N LYS A 61 -16.33 6.95 5.28
CA LYS A 61 -17.41 5.97 5.38
C LYS A 61 -17.33 5.30 6.75
N ASP A 62 -18.45 5.30 7.48
CA ASP A 62 -18.52 4.74 8.84
C ASP A 62 -17.41 5.33 9.74
N LYS A 63 -16.57 4.48 10.32
CA LYS A 63 -15.42 4.89 11.15
C LYS A 63 -14.10 4.98 10.38
N LEU A 64 -14.13 4.90 9.05
CA LEU A 64 -12.97 4.95 8.17
C LEU A 64 -12.89 6.28 7.41
N ARG A 65 -11.72 6.89 7.43
CA ARG A 65 -11.39 8.10 6.68
C ARG A 65 -10.23 7.82 5.73
N VAL A 66 -10.42 8.17 4.47
CA VAL A 66 -9.44 7.97 3.41
C VAL A 66 -8.88 9.32 3.02
N TYR A 67 -7.55 9.37 2.91
CA TYR A 67 -6.79 10.56 2.55
C TYR A 67 -5.88 10.23 1.37
N SER A 68 -5.73 11.17 0.45
CA SER A 68 -4.68 11.14 -0.57
C SER A 68 -3.57 12.07 -0.16
N GLU A 69 -2.33 11.67 -0.45
CA GLU A 69 -1.21 12.58 -0.29
C GLU A 69 -1.32 13.71 -1.32
N ARG A 70 -1.06 14.94 -0.87
CA ARG A 70 -1.02 16.11 -1.76
C ARG A 70 0.18 16.02 -2.70
N THR A 71 0.05 16.61 -3.88
CA THR A 71 1.12 16.63 -4.89
C THR A 71 2.35 17.38 -4.38
N ARG A 72 3.53 17.10 -4.97
CA ARG A 72 4.78 17.78 -4.62
C ARG A 72 4.66 19.30 -4.66
N LYS A 73 3.96 19.84 -5.68
CA LYS A 73 3.73 21.28 -5.83
C LYS A 73 2.91 21.87 -4.67
N GLU A 74 1.91 21.15 -4.19
CA GLU A 74 1.06 21.60 -3.07
C GLU A 74 1.79 21.54 -1.73
N LEU A 75 2.59 20.49 -1.51
CA LEU A 75 3.45 20.38 -0.33
C LEU A 75 4.44 21.56 -0.27
N SER A 76 5.10 21.87 -1.40
CA SER A 76 6.01 23.02 -1.47
C SER A 76 5.30 24.35 -1.20
N ARG A 77 4.09 24.56 -1.73
CA ARG A 77 3.28 25.77 -1.42
C ARG A 77 2.92 25.88 0.05
N ARG A 78 2.80 24.74 0.75
CA ARG A 78 2.53 24.67 2.19
C ARG A 78 3.82 24.70 3.03
N GLY A 79 4.98 24.96 2.44
CA GLY A 79 6.25 25.05 3.16
C GLY A 79 6.79 23.70 3.65
N MET A 80 6.36 22.59 3.06
CA MET A 80 6.94 21.26 3.32
C MET A 80 8.05 20.95 2.34
N GLN A 81 9.14 20.37 2.85
CA GLN A 81 10.24 19.86 2.03
C GLN A 81 9.88 18.48 1.48
N PRO A 82 9.72 18.31 0.16
CA PRO A 82 9.27 17.05 -0.42
C PRO A 82 10.24 15.89 -0.14
N GLU A 83 11.55 16.13 -0.21
CA GLU A 83 12.57 15.07 -0.16
C GLU A 83 12.50 14.21 1.11
N THR A 84 12.20 14.82 2.26
CA THR A 84 12.01 14.11 3.54
C THR A 84 10.59 13.62 3.75
N SER A 85 9.61 14.24 3.09
CA SER A 85 8.18 14.01 3.30
C SER A 85 7.61 12.90 2.42
N LEU A 86 8.29 12.48 1.34
CA LEU A 86 7.78 11.47 0.43
C LEU A 86 7.75 10.07 1.07
N SER A 87 6.72 9.30 0.75
CA SER A 87 6.68 7.86 1.07
C SER A 87 7.82 7.12 0.35
N ALA A 88 8.29 5.99 0.90
CA ALA A 88 9.36 5.19 0.27
C ALA A 88 9.04 4.83 -1.19
N THR A 89 7.77 4.55 -1.50
CA THR A 89 7.28 4.29 -2.86
C THR A 89 7.49 5.48 -3.81
N GLN A 90 7.35 6.73 -3.35
CA GLN A 90 7.63 7.92 -4.16
C GLN A 90 9.13 8.22 -4.28
N ARG A 91 9.94 7.90 -3.25
CA ARG A 91 11.41 8.05 -3.33
C ARG A 91 12.00 7.18 -4.44
N VAL A 92 11.53 5.94 -4.56
CA VAL A 92 11.91 5.02 -5.65
C VAL A 92 11.49 5.56 -7.03
N GLN A 93 10.38 6.30 -7.10
CA GLN A 93 9.84 6.87 -8.34
C GLN A 93 10.42 8.23 -8.75
N ALA A 94 11.25 8.88 -7.92
CA ALA A 94 11.85 10.18 -8.24
C ALA A 94 12.68 10.18 -9.54
N LYS A 95 13.06 8.99 -10.05
CA LYS A 95 13.79 8.79 -11.31
C LYS A 95 12.92 8.33 -12.50
N ALA A 96 11.64 8.01 -12.30
CA ALA A 96 10.77 7.49 -13.35
C ALA A 96 9.80 8.56 -13.89
N VAL A 97 9.73 8.71 -15.22
CA VAL A 97 8.86 9.67 -15.93
C VAL A 97 7.37 9.26 -15.90
N THR A 98 7.01 8.30 -15.06
CA THR A 98 5.64 7.79 -14.95
C THR A 98 4.84 8.66 -13.99
N LYS A 99 3.62 9.03 -14.38
CA LYS A 99 2.62 9.77 -13.59
C LYS A 99 2.73 9.44 -12.10
N GLU A 100 2.83 10.47 -11.25
CA GLU A 100 2.87 10.36 -9.78
C GLU A 100 1.79 9.37 -9.33
N LEU A 101 2.18 8.19 -8.82
CA LEU A 101 1.20 7.25 -8.30
C LEU A 101 0.57 7.87 -7.05
N PRO A 102 -0.78 7.93 -6.96
CA PRO A 102 -1.43 8.48 -5.79
C PRO A 102 -1.16 7.59 -4.57
N VAL A 103 -0.61 8.19 -3.52
CA VAL A 103 -0.44 7.52 -2.23
C VAL A 103 -1.70 7.78 -1.40
N VAL A 104 -2.26 6.70 -0.85
CA VAL A 104 -3.50 6.75 -0.08
C VAL A 104 -3.22 6.26 1.34
N MET A 105 -3.77 6.95 2.33
CA MET A 105 -3.77 6.54 3.73
C MET A 105 -5.21 6.42 4.21
N SER A 106 -5.52 5.28 4.82
CA SER A 106 -6.82 5.06 5.46
C SER A 106 -6.64 4.97 6.97
N VAL A 107 -7.42 5.75 7.72
CA VAL A 107 -7.37 5.80 9.18
C VAL A 107 -8.77 5.58 9.73
N GLY A 108 -8.92 4.60 10.60
CA GLY A 108 -10.21 4.28 11.19
C GLY A 108 -10.21 3.00 12.00
N SER A 109 -11.42 2.56 12.34
CA SER A 109 -11.66 1.21 12.87
C SER A 109 -12.56 0.43 11.93
N PHE A 110 -12.37 -0.87 11.91
CA PHE A 110 -13.17 -1.85 11.19
C PHE A 110 -13.82 -2.80 12.21
N VAL A 111 -14.94 -3.43 11.83
CA VAL A 111 -15.64 -4.41 12.67
C VAL A 111 -15.23 -5.81 12.20
N GLY A 112 -14.52 -6.56 13.04
CA GLY A 112 -14.04 -7.91 12.73
C GLY A 112 -12.67 -8.16 13.32
N GLU A 113 -12.10 -9.33 12.99
CA GLU A 113 -10.74 -9.68 13.38
C GLU A 113 -9.73 -9.23 12.32
N LEU A 114 -8.46 -9.07 12.73
CA LEU A 114 -7.40 -8.75 11.79
C LEU A 114 -7.21 -9.87 10.75
N ASP A 115 -7.38 -11.12 11.17
CA ASP A 115 -7.22 -12.28 10.30
C ASP A 115 -8.20 -12.26 9.12
N ASP A 116 -9.48 -11.94 9.39
CA ASP A 116 -10.52 -11.75 8.37
C ASP A 116 -10.12 -10.70 7.31
N LEU A 117 -9.52 -9.59 7.76
CA LEU A 117 -9.04 -8.53 6.87
C LEU A 117 -7.84 -9.03 6.06
N MET A 118 -6.89 -9.70 6.71
CA MET A 118 -5.67 -10.18 6.07
C MET A 118 -5.94 -11.26 5.03
N PHE A 119 -6.99 -12.09 5.19
CA PHE A 119 -7.45 -13.00 4.13
C PHE A 119 -7.86 -12.26 2.85
N GLY A 120 -8.47 -11.07 2.96
CA GLY A 120 -8.83 -10.26 1.81
C GLY A 120 -7.63 -9.57 1.13
N VAL A 121 -6.58 -9.28 1.90
CA VAL A 121 -5.42 -8.49 1.45
C VAL A 121 -4.27 -9.36 0.93
N VAL A 122 -4.00 -10.49 1.58
CA VAL A 122 -2.79 -11.30 1.35
C VAL A 122 -2.97 -12.30 0.22
N ASN A 123 -4.21 -12.65 -0.16
CA ASN A 123 -4.47 -13.64 -1.21
C ASN A 123 -4.18 -13.08 -2.61
N PRO A 124 -3.07 -13.49 -3.25
CA PRO A 124 -2.61 -12.86 -4.49
C PRO A 124 -3.36 -13.38 -5.72
N THR A 125 -4.08 -14.51 -5.59
CA THR A 125 -4.82 -15.13 -6.70
C THR A 125 -6.31 -15.22 -6.42
N LEU A 126 -7.10 -15.16 -7.50
CA LEU A 126 -8.55 -15.40 -7.46
C LEU A 126 -8.90 -16.81 -6.96
N ASN A 127 -7.96 -17.76 -7.04
CA ASN A 127 -8.16 -19.11 -6.54
C ASN A 127 -8.04 -19.16 -5.01
N ASP A 128 -7.09 -18.41 -4.43
CA ASP A 128 -6.89 -18.35 -2.98
C ASP A 128 -7.99 -17.52 -2.29
N MET A 129 -8.48 -16.49 -2.96
CA MET A 129 -9.61 -15.66 -2.48
C MET A 129 -10.95 -16.42 -2.48
N ARG A 130 -11.11 -17.45 -3.34
CA ARG A 130 -12.32 -18.29 -3.36
C ARG A 130 -12.21 -19.35 -2.28
N ILE A 131 -12.68 -19.02 -1.08
CA ILE A 131 -13.02 -20.02 -0.06
C ILE A 131 -13.93 -21.04 -0.77
N LYS A 132 -13.42 -22.26 -0.98
CA LYS A 132 -14.23 -23.35 -1.53
C LYS A 132 -15.27 -23.69 -0.47
N ALA A 133 -16.46 -23.12 -0.60
CA ALA A 133 -17.65 -23.65 0.04
C ALA A 133 -18.05 -24.93 -0.71
N SER A 134 -17.38 -26.04 -0.40
CA SER A 134 -17.81 -27.42 -0.68
C SER A 134 -16.87 -28.41 -0.01
#